data_AF-A0A2A2Q061-F1
#
_entry.id   AF-A0A2A2Q061-F1
#
_cell.length_a   1.000
_cell.length_b   1.000
_cell.length_c   1.000
_cell.angle_alpha   90.00
_cell.angle_beta   90.00
_cell.angle_gamma   90.00
#
_symmetry.space_group_name_H-M   'P 1'
#
loop_
_entity.id
_entity.type
_entity.pdbx_description
1 polymer ?
#
loop_
_entity_poly.entity_id
_entity_poly.type
_entity_poly.pdbx_seq_one_letter_code
_entity_poly.pdbx_strand_id
1 'polypeptide(L)'
;MPRPDKDDVERLSHGRPTRSKIGSRRIGHRLTQKERLLFEAAKRQGFLKIPVCGIRPNVCNVYRLWCEAEGRDYILKDGSAM
;
A
#
# COMPACT_ATOMS: atom_id res chain seq x y z
N MET A 1 -2.22 14.16 12.42
CA MET A 1 -3.21 13.26 11.79
C MET A 1 -3.16 11.93 12.54
N PRO A 2 -4.29 11.29 12.88
CA PRO A 2 -4.25 10.00 13.56
C PRO A 2 -3.49 9.00 12.68
N ARG A 3 -2.50 8.32 13.25
CA ARG A 3 -1.77 7.27 12.55
C ARG A 3 -2.79 6.18 12.17
N PRO A 4 -2.89 5.80 10.88
CA PRO A 4 -3.73 4.67 10.50
C PRO A 4 -3.24 3.41 11.24
N ASP A 5 -4.16 2.53 11.61
CA ASP A 5 -3.79 1.25 12.22
C ASP A 5 -3.37 0.26 11.14
N LYS A 6 -2.35 -0.57 11.42
CA LYS A 6 -1.87 -1.57 10.47
C LYS A 6 -2.96 -2.57 10.10
N ASP A 7 -3.77 -2.99 11.07
CA ASP A 7 -4.88 -3.92 10.87
C ASP A 7 -5.94 -3.31 9.95
N ASP A 8 -6.22 -2.02 10.15
CA ASP A 8 -7.11 -1.26 9.27
C ASP A 8 -6.54 -1.21 7.84
N VAL A 9 -5.24 -0.99 7.64
CA VAL A 9 -4.63 -0.98 6.29
C VAL A 9 -4.71 -2.35 5.61
N GLU A 10 -4.48 -3.46 6.34
CA GLU A 10 -4.65 -4.80 5.77
C GLU A 10 -6.11 -5.05 5.38
N ARG A 11 -7.07 -4.70 6.24
CA ARG A 11 -8.50 -4.81 5.92
C ARG A 11 -8.85 -3.98 4.68
N LEU A 12 -8.34 -2.75 4.58
CA LEU A 12 -8.55 -1.88 3.43
C LEU A 12 -8.02 -2.52 2.14
N SER A 13 -6.82 -3.10 2.19
CA SER A 13 -6.18 -3.76 1.03
C SER A 13 -6.98 -4.97 0.52
N HIS A 14 -7.69 -5.64 1.43
CA HIS A 14 -8.61 -6.73 1.14
C HIS A 14 -9.99 -6.28 0.65
N GLY A 15 -10.27 -4.97 0.61
CA GLY A 15 -11.60 -4.42 0.34
C GLY A 15 -12.58 -4.63 1.49
N ARG A 16 -12.09 -4.87 2.71
CA ARG A 16 -12.92 -4.95 3.92
C ARG A 16 -13.10 -3.56 4.53
N PRO A 17 -14.22 -3.32 5.22
CA PRO A 17 -14.42 -2.08 5.95
C PRO A 17 -13.39 -1.97 7.09
N THR A 18 -12.80 -0.78 7.18
CA THR A 18 -11.89 -0.36 8.24
C THR A 18 -12.66 0.31 9.36
N ARG A 19 -12.14 0.26 10.59
CA ARG A 19 -12.75 0.89 11.77
C ARG A 19 -12.60 2.41 11.71
N SER A 20 -11.51 2.87 11.12
CA SER A 20 -11.23 4.29 10.91
C SER A 20 -11.48 4.71 9.45
N LYS A 21 -11.79 6.00 9.21
CA LYS A 21 -11.81 6.59 7.86
C LYS A 21 -10.39 6.72 7.31
N ILE A 22 -9.78 5.59 6.99
CA ILE A 22 -8.47 5.51 6.36
C ILE A 22 -8.65 5.10 4.90
N GLY A 23 -8.01 5.84 4.00
CA GLY A 23 -8.19 5.66 2.56
C GLY A 23 -8.85 6.84 1.85
N SER A 24 -8.83 6.78 0.52
CA SER A 24 -9.36 7.79 -0.37
C SER A 24 -10.60 7.24 -1.07
N ARG A 25 -11.76 7.85 -0.86
CA ARG A 25 -13.02 7.48 -1.55
C ARG A 25 -12.91 7.48 -3.09
N ARG A 26 -11.92 8.18 -3.64
CA ARG A 26 -11.63 8.27 -5.08
C ARG A 26 -10.76 7.14 -5.62
N ILE A 27 -10.09 6.36 -4.76
CA ILE A 27 -9.14 5.32 -5.17
C ILE A 27 -9.67 3.97 -4.71
N GLY A 28 -9.85 3.03 -5.65
CA GLY A 28 -10.20 1.65 -5.31
C GLY A 28 -9.09 1.01 -4.48
N HIS A 29 -9.42 0.54 -3.27
CA HIS A 29 -8.42 0.00 -2.34
C HIS A 29 -8.15 -1.50 -2.47
N ARG A 30 -8.99 -2.19 -3.24
CA ARG A 30 -8.87 -3.63 -3.44
C ARG A 30 -7.62 -3.91 -4.29
N LEU A 31 -6.67 -4.62 -3.70
CA LEU A 31 -5.49 -5.10 -4.41
C LEU A 31 -5.82 -6.39 -5.16
N THR A 32 -5.33 -6.52 -6.38
CA THR A 32 -5.28 -7.79 -7.10
C THR A 32 -4.18 -8.69 -6.53
N GLN A 33 -4.17 -9.97 -6.90
CA GLN A 33 -3.20 -10.94 -6.39
C GLN A 33 -1.74 -10.51 -6.64
N LYS A 34 -1.44 -9.95 -7.83
CA LYS A 34 -0.11 -9.43 -8.17
C LYS A 34 0.30 -8.24 -7.28
N GLU A 35 -0.60 -7.28 -7.09
CA GLU A 35 -0.35 -6.13 -6.22
C GLU A 35 -0.16 -6.54 -4.76
N ARG A 36 -0.87 -7.59 -4.33
CA ARG A 36 -0.76 -8.12 -2.98
C ARG A 36 0.60 -8.79 -2.74
N LEU A 37 1.09 -9.56 -3.72
CA LEU A 37 2.46 -10.07 -3.73
C LEU A 37 3.50 -8.94 -3.63
N LEU A 38 3.32 -7.85 -4.40
CA LEU A 38 4.19 -6.67 -4.32
C LEU A 38 4.11 -6.00 -2.96
N PHE A 39 2.91 -5.85 -2.40
CA PHE A 39 2.70 -5.26 -1.09
C PHE A 39 3.33 -6.10 0.03
N GLU A 40 3.16 -7.42 0.02
CA GLU A 40 3.80 -8.32 0.99
C GLU A 40 5.32 -8.32 0.86
N ALA A 41 5.84 -8.34 -0.38
CA ALA A 41 7.27 -8.17 -0.63
C ALA A 41 7.77 -6.82 -0.08
N ALA A 42 7.00 -5.74 -0.27
CA ALA A 42 7.34 -4.41 0.21
C ALA A 42 7.31 -4.28 1.74
N LYS A 43 6.35 -4.94 2.40
CA LYS A 43 6.32 -5.05 3.87
C LYS A 43 7.60 -5.71 4.40
N ARG A 44 8.06 -6.76 3.72
CA ARG A 44 9.24 -7.53 4.11
C ARG A 44 10.56 -6.83 3.77
N GLN A 45 10.62 -6.16 2.63
CA GLN A 45 11.83 -5.47 2.15
C GLN A 45 11.97 -4.04 2.68
N GLY A 46 10.87 -3.40 3.08
CA GLY A 46 10.86 -1.99 3.52
C GLY A 46 10.79 -0.98 2.37
N PHE A 47 10.56 -1.42 1.13
CA PHE A 47 10.31 -0.53 -0.01
C PHE A 47 9.36 -1.19 -1.01
N LEU A 48 8.52 -0.41 -1.68
CA LEU A 48 7.65 -0.92 -2.75
C LEU A 48 8.36 -0.85 -4.09
N LYS A 49 8.60 -2.02 -4.70
CA LYS A 49 9.14 -2.11 -6.05
C LYS A 49 8.02 -1.91 -7.07
N ILE A 50 8.07 -0.79 -7.78
CA ILE A 50 7.11 -0.47 -8.84
C ILE A 50 7.62 -1.07 -10.15
N PRO A 51 6.87 -1.98 -10.81
CA PRO A 51 7.20 -2.42 -12.14
C PRO A 51 7.04 -1.26 -13.14
N VAL A 52 7.90 -1.24 -14.15
CA VAL A 52 8.03 -0.16 -15.17
C VAL A 52 6.71 0.12 -15.92
N CYS A 53 5.75 -0.82 -15.93
CA CYS A 53 4.48 -0.59 -16.61
C CYS A 53 3.28 -1.16 -15.83
N GLY A 54 2.25 -0.33 -15.65
CA GLY A 54 0.90 -0.78 -15.28
C GLY A 54 0.56 -0.93 -13.79
N ILE A 55 1.36 -0.37 -12.87
CA ILE A 55 0.94 -0.37 -11.45
C ILE A 55 -0.22 0.59 -11.24
N ARG A 56 -1.26 0.14 -10.53
CA ARG A 56 -2.39 1.01 -10.17
C ARG A 56 -1.99 1.87 -8.96
N PRO A 57 -2.51 3.10 -8.83
CA PRO A 57 -2.25 3.95 -7.67
C PRO A 57 -2.74 3.33 -6.35
N ASN A 58 -3.58 2.29 -6.44
CA ASN A 58 -4.14 1.51 -5.36
C ASN A 58 -3.05 0.99 -4.40
N VAL A 59 -2.08 0.23 -4.90
CA VAL A 59 -1.02 -0.38 -4.09
C VAL A 59 -0.05 0.65 -3.53
N CYS A 60 0.23 1.72 -4.28
CA CYS A 60 1.02 2.84 -3.79
C CYS A 60 0.32 3.53 -2.59
N ASN A 61 -0.99 3.72 -2.68
CA ASN A 61 -1.77 4.33 -1.60
C ASN A 61 -1.88 3.43 -0.37
N VAL A 62 -2.11 2.12 -0.56
CA VAL A 62 -2.12 1.16 0.57
C VAL A 62 -0.73 1.08 1.22
N TYR A 63 0.34 1.05 0.45
CA TYR A 63 1.70 1.02 0.98
C TYR A 63 2.07 2.30 1.73
N ARG A 64 1.64 3.46 1.22
CA ARG A 64 1.79 4.74 1.93
C ARG A 64 1.11 4.72 3.29
N LEU A 65 -0.15 4.27 3.35
CA LEU A 65 -0.89 4.14 4.61
C LEU A 65 -0.20 3.15 5.56
N TRP A 66 0.36 2.06 5.04
CA TRP A 66 1.11 1.10 5.82
C TRP A 66 2.38 1.72 6.43
N CYS A 67 3.16 2.48 5.65
CA CYS A 67 4.33 3.20 6.14
C CYS A 67 3.94 4.25 7.20
N GLU A 68 2.86 5.01 7.00
CA GLU A 68 2.34 5.95 7.99
C GLU A 68 1.89 5.25 9.29
N ALA A 69 1.29 4.06 9.18
CA ALA A 69 0.90 3.22 10.31
C ALA A 69 2.11 2.65 11.07
N GLU A 70 3.16 2.26 10.34
CA GLU A 70 4.43 1.80 10.93
C GLU A 70 5.29 2.94 11.48
N GLY A 71 5.07 4.18 11.03
CA GLY A 71 6.03 5.27 11.24
C GLY A 71 7.33 5.05 10.48
N ARG A 72 7.27 4.33 9.35
CA ARG A 72 8.39 4.09 8.44
C ARG A 72 8.37 5.06 7.27
N ASP A 73 9.54 5.28 6.69
CA ASP A 73 9.65 6.01 5.44
C ASP A 73 8.94 5.27 4.30
N TYR A 74 8.21 6.04 3.50
CA TYR A 74 7.57 5.55 2.29
C TYR A 74 8.58 5.55 1.14
N ILE A 75 9.18 4.38 0.88
CA ILE A 75 10.19 4.23 -0.16
C ILE A 75 9.59 3.51 -1.36
N LEU A 76 9.61 4.19 -2.50
CA LEU A 76 9.29 3.60 -3.80
C LEU A 76 10.59 3.36 -4.57
N LYS A 77 10.82 2.12 -5.01
CA LYS A 77 11.86 1.82 -5.99
C LYS A 77 11.22 1.59 -7.33
N ASP A 78 11.46 2.52 -8.25
CA ASP A 78 11.10 2.29 -9.64
C ASP A 78 11.98 1.17 -10.22
N GLY A 79 11.36 0.24 -10.94
CA GLY A 79 12.04 -0.86 -11.62
C GLY A 79 12.91 -0.41 -12.79
N SER A 80 12.96 0.88 -13.09
CA SER A 80 13.91 1.51 -14.01
C SER A 80 15.34 1.50 -13.46
N ALA A 81 15.86 0.32 -13.12
CA ALA A 81 17.30 0.08 -13.16
C ALA A 81 17.63 -0.19 -14.64
N MET A 82 18.06 0.89 -15.30
CA MET A 82 18.70 0.89 -16.61
C MET A 82 19.96 0.02 -16.59
#